data_AF-A0A923WQ12-F1
#
_entry.id   AF-A0A923WQ12-F1
#
_cell.length_a   1.000
_cell.length_b   1.000
_cell.length_c   1.000
_cell.angle_alpha   90.00
_cell.angle_beta   90.00
_cell.angle_gamma   90.00
#
_symmetry.space_group_name_H-M   'P 1'
#
loop_
_entity.id
_entity.type
_entity.pdbx_description
1 polymer ?
#
loop_
_entity_poly.entity_id
_entity_poly.type
_entity_poly.pdbx_seq_one_letter_code
_entity_poly.pdbx_strand_id
1 'polypeptide(L)'
;MQWEPTEINKAEFMFMSVLSNKPDMKPSDERFQRLLAEDGLNEKDFIDSLRNKGLAYFNGEKFDYFAVEVGIAFLPNGKNYAGSNVDNRFSNWV
;
A
#
# COMPACT_ATOMS: atom_id res chain seq x y z
N MET A 1 -8.45 -13.54 -2.71
CA MET A 1 -7.37 -14.21 -1.95
C MET A 1 -7.42 -13.65 -0.53
N GLN A 2 -7.34 -14.49 0.51
CA GLN A 2 -7.27 -13.99 1.88
C GLN A 2 -5.83 -13.57 2.17
N TRP A 3 -5.59 -12.27 2.25
CA TRP A 3 -4.28 -11.68 2.52
C TRP A 3 -4.14 -11.39 4.02
N GLU A 4 -3.18 -12.05 4.66
CA GLU A 4 -2.87 -11.86 6.09
C GLU A 4 -2.23 -10.50 6.37
N PRO A 5 -2.43 -9.92 7.57
CA PRO A 5 -1.76 -8.68 7.98
C PRO A 5 -0.24 -8.80 7.80
N THR A 6 0.32 -7.90 7.00
CA THR A 6 1.73 -7.86 6.63
C THR A 6 2.34 -6.56 7.13
N GLU A 7 3.52 -6.64 7.75
CA GLU A 7 4.27 -5.47 8.20
C GLU A 7 4.75 -4.67 6.97
N ILE A 8 4.49 -3.37 6.98
CA ILE A 8 4.87 -2.45 5.91
C ILE A 8 5.76 -1.33 6.45
N ASN A 9 6.63 -0.80 5.58
CA ASN A 9 7.48 0.33 5.94
C ASN A 9 6.69 1.66 5.82
N LYS A 10 7.33 2.76 6.21
CA LYS A 10 6.72 4.09 6.17
C LYS A 10 6.29 4.51 4.76
N ALA A 11 7.14 4.30 3.75
CA ALA A 11 6.85 4.67 2.36
C ALA A 11 5.65 3.89 1.81
N GLU A 12 5.59 2.59 2.08
CA GLU A 12 4.47 1.71 1.73
C GLU A 12 3.18 2.15 2.42
N PHE A 13 3.24 2.47 3.72
CA PHE A 13 2.10 3.00 4.47
C PHE A 13 1.57 4.30 3.86
N MET A 14 2.47 5.23 3.55
CA MET A 14 2.12 6.50 2.91
C MET A 14 1.52 6.28 1.52
N PHE A 15 2.14 5.43 0.70
CA PHE A 15 1.63 5.06 -0.62
C PHE A 15 0.21 4.51 -0.53
N MET A 16 -0.02 3.53 0.35
CA MET A 16 -1.32 2.91 0.52
C MET A 16 -2.37 3.89 1.04
N SER A 17 -1.99 4.81 1.93
CA SER A 17 -2.86 5.89 2.41
C SER A 17 -3.21 6.90 1.32
N VAL A 18 -2.30 7.19 0.39
CA VAL A 18 -2.59 8.06 -0.76
C VAL A 18 -3.51 7.34 -1.74
N LEU A 19 -3.24 6.07 -2.05
CA LEU A 19 -4.02 5.28 -2.99
C LEU A 19 -5.47 5.10 -2.51
N SER A 20 -5.71 4.96 -1.21
CA SER A 20 -7.07 4.84 -0.66
C SER A 20 -7.90 6.12 -0.84
N ASN A 21 -7.24 7.28 -0.87
CA ASN A 21 -7.86 8.57 -1.12
C ASN A 21 -7.89 8.96 -2.61
N LYS A 22 -7.15 8.23 -3.46
CA LYS A 22 -7.05 8.49 -4.90
C LYS A 22 -6.97 7.17 -5.69
N PRO A 23 -8.12 6.50 -5.92
CA PRO A 23 -8.18 5.17 -6.51
C PRO A 23 -7.88 5.12 -8.03
N ASP A 24 -7.57 6.26 -8.64
CA ASP A 24 -7.14 6.41 -10.04
C ASP A 24 -5.66 6.83 -10.19
N MET A 25 -4.89 6.79 -9.08
CA MET A 25 -3.48 7.17 -9.06
C MET A 25 -2.65 6.34 -10.05
N LYS A 26 -1.72 6.98 -10.73
CA LYS A 26 -0.82 6.38 -11.73
C LYS A 26 0.65 6.61 -11.33
N PRO A 27 1.61 5.87 -11.92
CA PRO A 27 3.03 6.17 -11.71
C PRO A 27 3.42 7.61 -12.05
N SER A 28 2.76 8.26 -13.01
CA SER A 28 3.03 9.66 -13.34
C SER A 28 2.39 10.68 -12.38
N ASP A 29 1.68 10.25 -11.33
CA ASP A 29 1.04 11.16 -10.38
C ASP A 29 2.08 11.92 -9.53
N GLU A 30 1.93 13.24 -9.40
CA GLU A 30 2.85 14.09 -8.65
C GLU A 30 3.00 13.66 -7.18
N ARG A 31 1.95 13.13 -6.55
CA ARG A 31 2.01 12.67 -5.16
C ARG A 31 2.87 11.42 -5.02
N PHE A 32 2.76 10.52 -5.99
CA PHE A 32 3.59 9.32 -6.04
C PHE A 32 5.05 9.69 -6.33
N GLN A 33 5.30 10.56 -7.31
CA GLN A 33 6.65 11.03 -7.62
C GLN A 33 7.29 11.78 -6.45
N ARG A 34 6.52 12.60 -5.71
CA ARG A 34 6.98 13.26 -4.49
C ARG A 34 7.33 12.26 -3.40
N LEU A 35 6.50 11.24 -3.17
CA LEU A 35 6.78 10.18 -2.19
C LEU A 35 8.12 9.48 -2.51
N LEU A 36 8.34 9.12 -3.78
CA LEU A 36 9.58 8.49 -4.20
C LEU A 36 10.79 9.41 -3.98
N ALA A 37 10.65 10.70 -4.30
CA ALA A 37 11.73 11.67 -4.13
C ALA A 37 12.08 11.95 -2.66
N GLU A 38 11.08 12.06 -1.78
CA GLU A 38 11.27 12.34 -0.35
C GLU A 38 12.03 11.23 0.37
N ASP A 39 11.74 9.97 0.02
CA ASP A 39 12.39 8.79 0.63
C ASP A 39 13.55 8.25 -0.22
N GLY A 40 13.93 8.93 -1.31
CA GLY A 40 15.05 8.53 -2.17
C GLY A 40 14.86 7.17 -2.85
N LEU A 41 13.62 6.82 -3.18
CA LEU A 41 13.23 5.50 -3.69
C LEU A 41 13.33 5.44 -5.21
N ASN A 42 13.80 4.30 -5.73
CA ASN A 42 13.68 3.98 -7.14
C ASN A 42 12.24 3.52 -7.44
N GLU A 43 11.61 4.12 -8.45
CA GLU A 43 10.23 3.81 -8.83
C GLU A 43 10.01 2.31 -9.08
N LYS A 44 10.89 1.69 -9.89
CA LYS A 44 10.75 0.29 -10.28
C LYS A 44 10.87 -0.61 -9.06
N ASP A 45 11.90 -0.41 -8.26
CA ASP A 45 12.15 -1.24 -7.08
C ASP A 45 11.01 -1.11 -6.05
N PHE A 46 10.44 0.09 -5.91
CA PHE A 46 9.29 0.32 -5.03
C PHE A 46 8.02 -0.36 -5.56
N ILE A 47 7.72 -0.26 -6.85
CA ILE A 47 6.58 -0.97 -7.45
C ILE A 47 6.76 -2.49 -7.32
N ASP A 48 7.97 -3.00 -7.54
CA ASP A 48 8.29 -4.40 -7.36
C ASP A 48 8.15 -4.83 -5.88
N SER A 49 8.53 -3.99 -4.92
CA SER A 49 8.35 -4.30 -3.49
C SER A 49 6.87 -4.37 -3.09
N LEU A 50 6.05 -3.44 -3.58
CA LEU A 50 4.59 -3.45 -3.38
C LEU A 50 3.97 -4.74 -3.94
N ARG A 51 4.40 -5.14 -5.14
CA ARG A 51 3.94 -6.37 -5.80
C ARG A 51 4.37 -7.61 -5.03
N ASN A 52 5.64 -7.70 -4.63
CA ASN A 52 6.19 -8.86 -3.95
C ASN A 52 5.55 -9.09 -2.57
N LYS A 53 5.12 -8.01 -1.91
CA LYS A 53 4.37 -8.07 -0.65
C LYS A 53 2.86 -8.27 -0.84
N GLY A 54 2.37 -8.31 -2.07
CA GLY A 54 0.95 -8.44 -2.37
C GLY A 54 0.12 -7.24 -1.91
N LEU A 55 0.72 -6.05 -1.84
CA LEU A 55 0.04 -4.81 -1.39
C LEU A 55 -0.74 -4.19 -2.54
N ALA A 56 -0.02 -3.81 -3.59
CA ALA A 56 -0.56 -3.12 -4.75
C ALA A 56 0.25 -3.45 -6.01
N TYR A 57 -0.36 -3.23 -7.18
CA TYR A 57 0.29 -3.39 -8.47
C TYR A 57 -0.19 -2.31 -9.45
N PHE A 58 0.60 -2.05 -10.49
CA PHE A 58 0.14 -1.29 -11.64
C PHE A 58 -0.49 -2.23 -12.67
N ASN A 59 -1.74 -1.96 -13.04
CA ASN A 59 -2.52 -2.81 -13.96
C ASN A 59 -2.38 -2.42 -15.44
N GLY A 60 -1.55 -1.42 -15.75
CA GLY A 60 -1.41 -0.83 -17.09
C GLY A 60 -2.08 0.54 -17.23
N GLU A 61 -3.05 0.85 -16.37
CA GLU A 61 -3.78 2.13 -16.38
C GLU A 61 -3.57 2.92 -15.09
N LYS A 62 -3.63 2.24 -13.95
CA LYS A 62 -3.54 2.81 -12.60
C LYS A 62 -2.99 1.81 -11.60
N PHE A 63 -2.64 2.31 -10.42
CA PHE A 63 -2.39 1.45 -9.27
C PHE A 63 -3.70 0.85 -8.77
N ASP A 64 -3.62 -0.42 -8.37
CA ASP A 64 -4.72 -1.16 -7.77
C ASP A 64 -4.20 -2.04 -6.63
N TYR A 65 -5.09 -2.41 -5.71
CA TYR A 65 -4.76 -3.32 -4.62
C TYR A 65 -4.91 -4.78 -5.07
N PHE A 66 -4.13 -5.69 -4.47
CA PHE A 66 -4.35 -7.13 -4.68
C PHE A 66 -5.60 -7.65 -3.97
N ALA A 67 -6.05 -6.95 -2.93
CA ALA A 67 -7.27 -7.27 -2.19
C ALA A 67 -8.39 -6.28 -2.52
N VAL A 68 -9.64 -6.77 -2.48
CA VAL A 68 -10.84 -5.97 -2.77
C VAL A 68 -11.06 -4.88 -1.72
N GLU A 69 -10.77 -5.20 -0.46
CA GLU A 69 -10.86 -4.27 0.66
C GLU A 69 -9.57 -4.37 1.46
N VAL A 70 -8.98 -3.22 1.77
CA VAL A 70 -7.68 -3.12 2.43
C VAL A 70 -7.79 -2.30 3.70
N GLY A 71 -7.30 -2.86 4.79
CA GLY A 71 -7.08 -2.15 6.04
C GLY A 71 -5.60 -1.79 6.20
N ILE A 72 -5.35 -0.62 6.79
CA ILE A 72 -4.01 -0.14 7.16
C ILE A 72 -4.04 0.36 8.60
N ALA A 73 -3.00 0.07 9.39
CA ALA A 73 -2.93 0.49 10.79
C ALA A 73 -1.49 0.83 11.21
N PHE A 74 -1.38 1.84 12.07
CA PHE A 74 -0.18 2.11 12.86
C PHE A 74 -0.43 1.64 14.29
N LEU A 75 0.39 0.70 14.76
CA LEU A 75 0.23 0.09 16.08
C LEU A 75 1.04 0.82 17.15
N PRO A 76 0.67 0.71 18.45
CA PRO A 76 1.38 1.38 19.55
C PRO A 76 2.86 1.01 19.68
N ASN A 77 3.28 -0.13 19.11
CA ASN A 77 4.68 -0.55 19.07
C ASN A 77 5.51 0.19 17.99
N GLY A 78 4.92 1.15 17.28
CA GLY A 78 5.58 1.94 16.24
C GLY A 78 5.61 1.28 14.86
N LYS A 79 4.99 0.12 14.68
CA LYS A 79 4.96 -0.62 13.41
C LYS A 79 3.70 -0.32 12.60
N ASN A 80 3.83 -0.41 11.28
CA ASN A 80 2.71 -0.30 10.35
C ASN A 80 2.35 -1.66 9.77
N TYR A 81 1.06 -1.92 9.61
CA TYR A 81 0.54 -3.13 9.00
C TYR A 81 -0.51 -2.79 7.96
N ALA A 82 -0.61 -3.65 6.96
CA ALA A 82 -1.72 -3.66 6.03
C ALA A 82 -2.21 -5.09 5.78
N GLY A 83 -3.49 -5.25 5.48
CA GLY A 83 -4.07 -6.57 5.20
C GLY A 83 -5.43 -6.47 4.53
N SER A 84 -5.96 -7.61 4.11
CA SER A 84 -7.34 -7.68 3.60
C SER A 84 -8.31 -7.37 4.74
N ASN A 85 -9.18 -6.38 4.55
CA ASN A 85 -10.25 -6.09 5.51
C ASN A 85 -11.61 -6.71 5.13
N VAL A 86 -11.65 -7.56 4.11
CA VAL A 86 -12.82 -8.40 3.83
C VAL A 86 -13.24 -9.13 5.11
N ASP A 87 -14.55 -9.10 5.41
CA ASP A 87 -15.17 -9.65 6.63
C ASP A 87 -14.66 -9.03 7.94
N ASN A 88 -14.16 -7.78 7.90
CA ASN A 88 -13.59 -7.06 9.05
C ASN A 88 -12.39 -7.76 9.71
N ARG A 89 -11.75 -8.70 9.01
CA ARG A 89 -10.70 -9.54 9.62
C ARG A 89 -9.49 -8.73 10.06
N PHE A 90 -9.05 -7.78 9.24
CA PHE A 90 -7.96 -6.87 9.62
C PHE A 90 -8.36 -6.00 10.81
N SER A 91 -9.58 -5.45 10.80
CA SER A 91 -10.09 -4.64 11.92
C SER A 91 -10.19 -5.41 13.24
N ASN A 92 -10.48 -6.72 13.21
CA ASN A 92 -10.48 -7.58 14.40
C ASN A 92 -9.08 -8.01 14.85
N TRP A 93 -8.07 -7.85 13.99
CA TRP A 93 -6.67 -8.20 14.29
C TRP A 93 -5.92 -7.05 14.98
N VAL A 94 -6.24 -5.80 14.60
CA VAL A 94 -5.67 -4.56 15.16
C VAL A 94 -6.18 -4.33 16.58
#